data_AF-A0A1V5WT11-F1
#
_entry.id   AF-A0A1V5WT11-F1
#
_cell.length_a   1.000
_cell.length_b   1.000
_cell.length_c   1.000
_cell.angle_alpha   90.00
_cell.angle_beta   90.00
_cell.angle_gamma   90.00
#
_symmetry.space_group_name_H-M   'P 1'
#
loop_
_entity.id
_entity.type
_entity.pdbx_description
1 polymer ?
#
loop_
_entity_poly.entity_id
_entity_poly.type
_entity_poly.pdbx_seq_one_letter_code
_entity_poly.pdbx_strand_id
1 'polypeptide(L)'
;MILILLVIPAIYFSFLSFVEVYKAVDKKNRVHKTKIALYLILVSFILILFANIFAFDATESNFGTSYWLTATIYYLLVSMMSGYVFLVIKRSRSRKNITKLTLTIFTILLYVPVIVWMSRVYSVGIYSGKFGTSAKYAKKIVDQNINPRVNHNVISSYRVGDNWNVKVDFISRDGEIKVTKNYRVGINDGKIIKEGKAVKFSVTKSLMPIDDAEIILFSSNSGQTQNSYDWDKIDYMKSDENGVAETDIDIKDNVYYFVQIKDCSLACQSVYYKLGEPIKGEYRIEYNPLQYNVVEI
;
A
#
# COMPACT_ATOMS: atom_id res chain seq x y z
N MET A 1 4.31 3.31 19.87
CA MET A 1 3.56 2.94 21.09
C MET A 1 3.29 1.43 21.17
N ILE A 2 2.66 0.81 20.15
CA ILE A 2 2.36 -0.63 20.11
C ILE A 2 3.63 -1.51 20.22
N LEU A 3 4.73 -1.12 19.58
CA LEU A 3 6.00 -1.87 19.66
C LEU A 3 6.53 -1.98 21.10
N ILE A 4 6.47 -0.88 21.85
CA ILE A 4 6.91 -0.80 23.25
C ILE A 4 5.99 -1.66 24.14
N LEU A 5 4.68 -1.64 23.86
CA LEU A 5 3.68 -2.48 24.55
C LEU A 5 3.87 -3.98 24.32
N LEU A 6 4.56 -4.40 23.26
CA LEU A 6 4.85 -5.82 22.99
C LEU A 6 6.23 -6.25 23.52
N VAL A 7 7.22 -5.36 23.46
CA VAL A 7 8.60 -5.64 23.90
C VAL A 7 8.71 -5.68 25.43
N ILE A 8 8.04 -4.77 26.16
CA ILE A 8 8.11 -4.73 27.63
C ILE A 8 7.59 -6.04 28.27
N PRO A 9 6.41 -6.57 27.90
CA PRO A 9 5.96 -7.85 28.41
C PRO A 9 6.90 -9.00 28.03
N ALA A 10 7.46 -9.01 26.82
CA ALA A 10 8.41 -10.04 26.40
C ALA A 10 9.69 -10.04 27.27
N ILE A 11 10.21 -8.86 27.61
CA ILE A 11 11.35 -8.71 28.53
C ILE A 11 10.97 -9.19 29.95
N TYR A 12 9.78 -8.82 30.43
CA TYR A 12 9.28 -9.22 31.74
C TYR A 12 9.10 -10.75 31.87
N PHE A 13 8.47 -11.39 30.89
CA PHE A 13 8.31 -12.85 30.86
C PHE A 13 9.64 -13.59 30.70
N SER A 14 10.58 -13.01 29.94
CA SER A 14 11.96 -13.52 29.84
C SER A 14 12.67 -13.48 31.19
N PHE A 15 12.54 -12.38 31.94
CA PHE A 15 13.07 -12.28 33.30
C PHE A 15 12.43 -13.29 34.27
N LEU A 16 11.09 -13.44 34.26
CA LEU A 16 10.40 -14.44 35.08
C LEU A 16 10.84 -15.86 34.76
N SER A 17 11.06 -16.17 33.47
CA SER A 17 11.57 -17.48 33.05
C SER A 17 12.95 -17.76 33.66
N PHE A 18 13.83 -16.77 33.70
CA PHE A 18 15.16 -16.89 34.31
C PHE A 18 15.08 -17.17 35.82
N VAL A 19 14.20 -16.45 36.52
CA VAL A 19 13.96 -16.65 37.96
C VAL A 19 13.47 -18.08 38.24
N GLU A 20 12.54 -18.61 37.44
CA GLU A 20 12.02 -19.96 37.62
C GLU A 20 13.04 -21.06 37.26
N VAL A 21 13.90 -20.83 36.26
CA VAL A 21 15.04 -21.71 35.97
C VAL A 21 16.02 -21.76 37.15
N TYR A 22 16.27 -20.62 37.81
CA TYR A 22 17.13 -20.56 38.99
C TYR A 22 16.51 -21.30 40.18
N LYS A 23 15.20 -21.15 40.39
CA LYS A 23 14.45 -21.86 41.45
C LYS A 23 14.26 -23.35 41.19
N ALA A 24 14.46 -23.83 39.95
CA ALA A 24 14.42 -25.25 39.59
C ALA A 24 15.69 -26.03 40.02
N VAL A 25 16.69 -25.35 40.60
CA VAL A 25 17.88 -25.99 41.20
C VAL A 25 17.49 -26.93 42.35
N ASP A 26 16.41 -26.62 43.06
CA ASP A 26 15.89 -27.41 44.17
C ASP A 26 15.25 -28.74 43.72
N LYS A 27 15.68 -29.87 44.30
CA LYS A 27 15.37 -31.23 43.79
C LYS A 27 13.87 -31.58 43.86
N LYS A 28 13.13 -31.01 44.81
CA LYS A 28 11.75 -31.42 45.13
C LYS A 28 10.73 -30.97 44.08
N ASN A 29 10.96 -29.83 43.40
CA ASN A 29 9.99 -29.20 42.48
C ASN A 29 10.53 -29.00 41.04
N ARG A 30 11.64 -29.66 40.70
CA ARG A 30 12.40 -29.42 39.47
C ARG A 30 11.57 -29.62 38.18
N VAL A 31 10.71 -30.63 38.09
CA VAL A 31 9.95 -30.92 36.86
C VAL A 31 8.86 -29.87 36.60
N HIS A 32 8.10 -29.50 37.64
CA HIS A 32 7.01 -28.53 37.53
C HIS A 32 7.54 -27.13 37.20
N LYS A 33 8.59 -26.67 37.90
CA LYS A 33 9.24 -25.37 37.63
C LYS A 33 9.88 -25.30 36.23
N THR A 34 10.46 -26.40 35.75
CA THR A 34 11.01 -26.47 34.38
C THR A 34 9.91 -26.32 33.33
N LYS A 35 8.72 -26.92 33.54
CA LYS A 35 7.57 -26.75 32.63
C LYS A 35 7.09 -25.30 32.61
N ILE A 36 6.95 -24.66 33.78
CA ILE A 36 6.56 -23.24 33.87
C ILE A 36 7.55 -22.35 33.12
N ALA A 37 8.86 -22.54 33.34
CA ALA A 37 9.88 -21.79 32.62
C ALA A 37 9.77 -21.94 31.09
N LEU A 38 9.50 -23.16 30.60
CA LEU A 38 9.30 -23.41 29.17
C LEU A 38 8.05 -22.71 28.61
N TYR A 39 6.95 -22.67 29.35
CA TYR A 39 5.76 -21.92 28.95
C TYR A 39 6.01 -20.40 28.94
N LEU A 40 6.74 -19.87 29.92
CA LEU A 40 7.11 -18.45 29.95
C LEU A 40 8.02 -18.06 28.78
N ILE A 41 8.94 -18.95 28.38
CA ILE A 41 9.76 -18.78 27.17
C ILE A 41 8.87 -18.76 25.92
N LEU A 42 7.89 -19.68 25.82
CA LEU A 42 6.96 -19.72 24.70
C LEU A 42 6.13 -18.43 24.58
N VAL A 43 5.60 -17.91 25.70
CA VAL A 43 4.84 -16.65 25.72
C VAL A 43 5.71 -15.46 25.31
N SER A 44 6.93 -15.37 25.87
CA SER A 44 7.90 -14.34 25.48
C SER A 44 8.18 -14.37 23.97
N PHE A 45 8.26 -15.59 23.41
CA PHE A 45 8.51 -15.77 21.99
C PHE A 45 7.35 -15.33 21.12
N ILE A 46 6.12 -15.66 21.48
CA ILE A 46 4.92 -15.22 20.76
C ILE A 46 4.88 -13.68 20.73
N LEU A 47 5.16 -13.03 21.85
CA LEU A 47 5.21 -11.56 21.94
C LEU A 47 6.32 -10.95 21.09
N ILE A 48 7.52 -11.55 21.07
CA ILE A 48 8.62 -11.11 20.19
C ILE A 48 8.24 -11.30 18.73
N LEU A 49 7.57 -12.40 18.37
CA LEU A 49 7.13 -12.67 17.00
C LEU A 49 6.11 -11.62 16.54
N PHE A 50 5.13 -11.28 17.38
CA PHE A 50 4.19 -10.18 17.10
C PHE A 50 4.91 -8.83 17.02
N ALA A 51 5.82 -8.53 17.95
CA ALA A 51 6.60 -7.29 17.92
C ALA A 51 7.41 -7.16 16.62
N ASN A 52 7.96 -8.26 16.11
CA ASN A 52 8.68 -8.30 14.84
C ASN A 52 7.77 -8.13 13.62
N ILE A 53 6.58 -8.76 13.62
CA ILE A 53 5.60 -8.53 12.54
C ILE A 53 5.23 -7.05 12.50
N PHE A 54 4.96 -6.44 13.66
CA PHE A 54 4.66 -5.01 13.77
C PHE A 54 5.85 -4.12 13.42
N ALA A 55 7.07 -4.48 13.83
CA ALA A 55 8.27 -3.76 13.46
C ALA A 55 8.47 -3.78 11.95
N PHE A 56 8.26 -4.95 11.33
CA PHE A 56 8.36 -5.12 9.89
C PHE A 56 7.31 -4.27 9.18
N ASP A 57 6.05 -4.31 9.60
CA ASP A 57 4.95 -3.51 9.05
C ASP A 57 5.25 -2.00 9.16
N ALA A 58 5.83 -1.56 10.29
CA ALA A 58 6.23 -0.18 10.53
C ALA A 58 7.50 0.24 9.76
N THR A 59 8.40 -0.69 9.43
CA THR A 59 9.53 -0.43 8.53
C THR A 59 9.13 -0.52 7.06
N GLU A 60 8.14 -1.34 6.73
CA GLU A 60 7.54 -1.44 5.40
C GLU A 60 6.81 -0.13 5.04
N SER A 61 6.23 0.56 6.03
CA SER A 61 5.64 1.90 5.84
C SER A 61 6.66 3.05 5.82
N ASN A 62 7.92 2.82 6.22
CA ASN A 62 8.97 3.84 6.27
C ASN A 62 10.14 3.47 5.35
N PHE A 63 10.03 3.94 4.10
CA PHE A 63 11.05 3.76 3.06
C PHE A 63 12.45 4.20 3.51
N GLY A 64 13.47 3.47 3.07
CA GLY A 64 14.87 3.79 3.35
C GLY A 64 15.42 3.33 4.70
N THR A 65 14.58 2.72 5.56
CA THR A 65 15.05 2.10 6.81
C THR A 65 15.95 0.90 6.50
N SER A 66 17.07 0.77 7.22
CA SER A 66 18.05 -0.29 6.97
C SER A 66 17.49 -1.67 7.34
N TYR A 67 17.31 -2.52 6.32
CA TYR A 67 16.92 -3.93 6.47
C TYR A 67 17.86 -4.68 7.43
N TRP A 68 19.15 -4.35 7.36
CA TRP A 68 20.17 -4.96 8.19
C TRP A 68 19.95 -4.70 9.67
N LEU A 69 19.44 -3.52 10.06
CA LEU A 69 19.18 -3.21 11.47
C LEU A 69 18.04 -4.06 12.04
N THR A 70 16.91 -4.15 11.32
CA THR A 70 15.74 -4.93 11.75
C THR A 70 16.06 -6.42 11.78
N ALA A 71 16.76 -6.94 10.77
CA ALA A 71 17.24 -8.32 10.74
C ALA A 71 18.23 -8.60 11.88
N THR A 72 19.17 -7.69 12.15
CA THR A 72 20.16 -7.86 13.24
C THR A 72 19.49 -7.93 14.61
N ILE A 73 18.51 -7.07 14.88
CA ILE A 73 17.76 -7.10 16.15
C ILE A 73 17.01 -8.44 16.29
N TYR A 74 16.39 -8.93 15.21
CA TYR A 74 15.72 -10.23 15.21
C TYR A 74 16.68 -11.39 15.52
N TYR A 75 17.78 -11.49 14.78
CA TYR A 75 18.77 -12.56 14.98
C TYR A 75 19.46 -12.47 16.35
N LEU A 76 19.65 -11.26 16.90
CA LEU A 76 20.16 -11.06 18.25
C LEU A 76 19.18 -11.62 19.30
N LEU A 77 17.89 -11.29 19.21
CA LEU A 77 16.86 -11.78 20.13
C LEU A 77 16.70 -13.30 20.07
N VAL A 78 16.71 -13.88 18.87
CA VAL A 78 16.71 -15.34 18.67
C VAL A 78 17.96 -15.98 19.29
N SER A 79 19.14 -15.37 19.09
CA SER A 79 20.41 -15.87 19.63
C SER A 79 20.44 -15.88 21.17
N MET A 80 19.95 -14.80 21.81
CA MET A 80 19.83 -14.73 23.27
C MET A 80 18.87 -15.80 23.80
N MET A 81 17.72 -15.98 23.16
CA MET A 81 16.74 -17.01 23.50
C MET A 81 17.30 -18.43 23.34
N SER A 82 18.07 -18.73 22.30
CA SER A 82 18.76 -20.01 22.16
C SER A 82 19.75 -20.30 23.29
N GLY A 83 20.45 -19.27 23.78
CA GLY A 83 21.32 -19.39 24.96
C GLY A 83 20.55 -19.82 26.20
N TYR A 84 19.39 -19.22 26.46
CA TYR A 84 18.52 -19.59 27.59
C TYR A 84 18.01 -21.03 27.47
N VAL A 85 17.56 -21.40 26.29
CA VAL A 85 17.05 -22.75 26.00
C VAL A 85 18.14 -23.81 26.21
N PHE A 86 19.38 -23.55 25.77
CA PHE A 86 20.52 -24.43 26.01
C PHE A 86 20.81 -24.63 27.50
N LEU A 87 20.74 -23.56 28.31
CA LEU A 87 20.92 -23.64 29.76
C LEU A 87 19.85 -24.51 30.43
N VAL A 88 18.60 -24.46 29.95
CA VAL A 88 17.50 -25.31 30.42
C VAL A 88 17.76 -26.78 30.09
N ILE A 89 18.16 -27.10 28.86
CA ILE A 89 18.46 -28.48 28.43
C ILE A 89 19.60 -29.07 29.28
N LYS A 90 20.71 -28.34 29.42
CA LYS A 90 21.92 -28.79 30.12
C LYS A 90 21.63 -29.18 31.58
N ARG A 91 20.67 -28.53 32.23
CA ARG A 91 20.32 -28.73 33.64
C ARG A 91 19.20 -29.76 33.87
N SER A 92 18.56 -30.26 32.82
CA SER A 92 17.43 -31.19 32.93
C SER A 92 17.86 -32.67 33.05
N ARG A 93 17.16 -33.46 33.89
CA ARG A 93 17.43 -34.91 34.07
C ARG A 93 16.78 -35.79 33.01
N SER A 94 15.62 -35.42 32.47
CA SER A 94 14.95 -36.14 31.38
C SER A 94 15.38 -35.58 30.03
N ARG A 95 16.66 -35.79 29.69
CA ARG A 95 17.27 -35.21 28.48
C ARG A 95 16.46 -35.55 27.23
N LYS A 96 15.99 -36.80 27.06
CA LYS A 96 15.31 -37.23 25.83
C LYS A 96 14.00 -36.47 25.55
N ASN A 97 13.10 -36.36 26.53
CA ASN A 97 11.79 -35.70 26.34
C ASN A 97 11.90 -34.17 26.34
N ILE A 98 12.80 -33.61 27.14
CA ILE A 98 13.03 -32.17 27.19
C ILE A 98 13.75 -31.71 25.92
N THR A 99 14.78 -32.41 25.46
CA THR A 99 15.44 -32.12 24.18
C THR A 99 14.46 -32.23 23.01
N LYS A 100 13.59 -33.25 22.97
CA LYS A 100 12.58 -33.38 21.90
C LYS A 100 11.60 -32.20 21.89
N LEU A 101 11.04 -31.82 23.05
CA LEU A 101 10.15 -30.66 23.18
C LEU A 101 10.85 -29.37 22.76
N THR A 102 12.10 -29.19 23.20
CA THR A 102 12.90 -28.02 22.86
C THR A 102 13.20 -27.96 21.36
N LEU A 103 13.55 -29.09 20.75
CA LEU A 103 13.81 -29.16 19.30
C LEU A 103 12.54 -28.83 18.51
N THR A 104 11.39 -29.38 18.90
CA THR A 104 10.10 -29.07 18.27
C THR A 104 9.74 -27.59 18.37
N ILE A 105 9.92 -26.99 19.56
CA ILE A 105 9.74 -25.55 19.74
C ILE A 105 10.69 -24.83 18.78
N PHE A 106 12.00 -25.07 18.86
CA PHE A 106 13.02 -24.39 18.04
C PHE A 106 12.76 -24.49 16.52
N THR A 107 12.31 -25.65 16.03
CA THR A 107 11.95 -25.84 14.62
C THR A 107 10.75 -24.98 14.23
N ILE A 108 9.68 -24.94 15.04
CA ILE A 108 8.52 -24.07 14.81
C ILE A 108 8.94 -22.59 14.87
N LEU A 109 9.82 -22.24 15.81
CA LEU A 109 10.31 -20.89 16.03
C LEU A 109 11.23 -20.38 14.90
N LEU A 110 11.96 -21.25 14.23
CA LEU A 110 12.75 -20.89 13.06
C LEU A 110 11.89 -20.83 11.79
N TYR A 111 11.02 -21.81 11.58
CA TYR A 111 10.28 -21.92 10.33
C TYR A 111 9.16 -20.89 10.20
N VAL A 112 8.35 -20.64 11.24
CA VAL A 112 7.18 -19.75 11.11
C VAL A 112 7.58 -18.30 10.82
N PRO A 113 8.53 -17.69 11.54
CA PRO A 113 9.03 -16.37 11.20
C PRO A 113 9.67 -16.36 9.83
N VAL A 114 10.49 -17.34 9.46
CA VAL A 114 11.16 -17.37 8.15
C VAL A 114 10.14 -17.49 7.01
N ILE A 115 9.05 -18.26 7.16
CA ILE A 115 8.00 -18.37 6.16
C ILE A 115 7.23 -17.06 6.01
N VAL A 116 6.79 -16.47 7.14
CA VAL A 116 6.06 -15.19 7.14
C VAL A 116 6.96 -14.06 6.63
N TRP A 117 8.22 -14.08 7.01
CA TRP A 117 9.23 -13.09 6.66
C TRP A 117 9.70 -13.24 5.23
N MET A 118 9.89 -14.45 4.69
CA MET A 118 10.14 -14.66 3.25
C MET A 118 8.93 -14.18 2.44
N SER A 119 7.71 -14.57 2.82
CA SER A 119 6.50 -14.10 2.15
C SER A 119 6.39 -12.57 2.11
N ARG A 120 6.73 -11.90 3.23
CA ARG A 120 6.70 -10.44 3.32
C ARG A 120 7.89 -9.74 2.67
N VAL A 121 9.11 -10.25 2.81
CA VAL A 121 10.31 -9.73 2.14
C VAL A 121 10.20 -9.89 0.62
N TYR A 122 9.66 -10.98 0.10
CA TYR A 122 9.33 -11.07 -1.33
C TYR A 122 8.27 -10.04 -1.75
N SER A 123 7.42 -9.61 -0.80
CA SER A 123 6.42 -8.57 -1.01
C SER A 123 6.93 -7.14 -0.81
N VAL A 124 8.19 -6.91 -0.38
CA VAL A 124 8.81 -5.59 -0.19
C VAL A 124 10.15 -5.58 -0.94
N GLY A 125 10.32 -4.76 -1.98
CA GLY A 125 11.53 -4.84 -2.82
C GLY A 125 12.76 -4.39 -2.03
N ILE A 126 13.72 -5.27 -1.74
CA ILE A 126 15.00 -4.86 -1.11
C ILE A 126 15.97 -4.42 -2.20
N TYR A 127 16.47 -3.18 -2.11
CA TYR A 127 17.49 -2.65 -3.02
C TYR A 127 18.65 -2.07 -2.22
N SER A 128 19.88 -2.52 -2.50
CA SER A 128 21.10 -2.06 -1.81
C SER A 128 21.03 -2.08 -0.27
N GLY A 129 20.32 -3.07 0.31
CA GLY A 129 20.15 -3.20 1.76
C GLY A 129 19.11 -2.27 2.40
N LYS A 130 18.32 -1.55 1.60
CA LYS A 130 17.18 -0.72 2.03
C LYS A 130 15.87 -1.31 1.52
N PHE A 131 14.78 -1.09 2.26
CA PHE A 131 13.44 -1.37 1.76
C PHE A 131 13.04 -0.32 0.72
N GLY A 132 12.76 -0.78 -0.50
CA GLY A 132 12.13 -0.03 -1.58
C GLY A 132 10.67 -0.46 -1.76
N THR A 133 9.97 0.25 -2.64
CA THR A 133 8.58 0.00 -3.00
C THR A 133 8.47 -1.31 -3.76
N SER A 134 7.51 -2.16 -3.39
CA SER A 134 7.18 -3.37 -4.14
C SER A 134 6.02 -3.16 -5.10
N ALA A 135 5.79 -4.14 -5.98
CA ALA A 135 4.60 -4.22 -6.81
C ALA A 135 3.30 -4.08 -6.00
N LYS A 136 3.19 -4.76 -4.85
CA LYS A 136 1.98 -4.72 -3.99
C LYS A 136 1.80 -3.34 -3.35
N TYR A 137 2.89 -2.74 -2.88
CA TYR A 137 2.82 -1.44 -2.22
C TYR A 137 2.63 -0.31 -3.25
N ALA A 138 3.23 -0.39 -4.43
CA ALA A 138 2.97 0.54 -5.54
C ALA A 138 1.48 0.59 -5.90
N LYS A 139 0.80 -0.57 -5.94
CA LYS A 139 -0.65 -0.62 -6.10
C LYS A 139 -1.37 0.14 -4.99
N LYS A 140 -1.00 -0.10 -3.73
CA LYS A 140 -1.59 0.58 -2.57
C LYS A 140 -1.36 2.09 -2.58
N ILE A 141 -0.17 2.57 -2.95
CA ILE A 141 0.11 4.00 -3.09
C ILE A 141 -0.84 4.62 -4.11
N VAL A 142 -0.99 4.00 -5.27
CA VAL A 142 -1.87 4.51 -6.34
C VAL A 142 -3.33 4.50 -5.88
N ASP A 143 -3.80 3.39 -5.31
CA ASP A 143 -5.14 3.24 -4.74
C ASP A 143 -5.47 4.36 -3.73
N GLN A 144 -4.53 4.70 -2.85
CA GLN A 144 -4.70 5.75 -1.83
C GLN A 144 -4.64 7.18 -2.37
N ASN A 145 -4.07 7.40 -3.55
CA ASN A 145 -3.97 8.73 -4.18
C ASN A 145 -5.09 9.01 -5.19
N ILE A 146 -5.88 8.00 -5.55
CA ILE A 146 -7.05 8.18 -6.40
C ILE A 146 -8.18 8.81 -5.57
N ASN A 147 -8.93 9.73 -6.18
CA ASN A 147 -10.10 10.32 -5.55
C ASN A 147 -11.08 9.20 -5.12
N PRO A 148 -11.45 9.08 -3.84
CA PRO A 148 -12.29 7.99 -3.34
C PRO A 148 -13.70 7.96 -3.94
N ARG A 149 -14.15 9.06 -4.55
CA ARG A 149 -15.45 9.16 -5.24
C ARG A 149 -15.46 8.44 -6.59
N VAL A 150 -14.27 8.16 -7.14
CA VAL A 150 -14.09 7.50 -8.43
C VAL A 150 -14.06 5.99 -8.24
N ASN A 151 -14.95 5.28 -8.95
CA ASN A 151 -14.93 3.83 -8.97
C ASN A 151 -13.74 3.35 -9.82
N HIS A 152 -12.86 2.56 -9.22
CA HIS A 152 -11.62 2.14 -9.86
C HIS A 152 -11.19 0.74 -9.41
N ASN A 153 -10.34 0.12 -10.22
CA ASN A 153 -9.75 -1.18 -9.92
C ASN A 153 -8.26 -1.19 -10.31
N VAL A 154 -7.40 -1.46 -9.33
CA VAL A 154 -5.95 -1.57 -9.54
C VAL A 154 -5.58 -2.97 -10.03
N ILE A 155 -5.44 -3.11 -11.34
CA ILE A 155 -5.31 -4.40 -12.03
C ILE A 155 -3.95 -5.05 -11.75
N SER A 156 -2.87 -4.37 -12.13
CA SER A 156 -1.54 -4.97 -12.21
C SER A 156 -0.47 -3.93 -11.90
N SER A 157 0.70 -4.43 -11.52
CA SER A 157 1.90 -3.63 -11.37
C SER A 157 3.07 -4.44 -11.89
N TYR A 158 3.88 -3.83 -12.75
CA TYR A 158 5.06 -4.45 -13.34
C TYR A 158 6.21 -3.46 -13.38
N ARG A 159 7.44 -3.97 -13.42
CA ARG A 159 8.64 -3.14 -13.34
C ARG A 159 9.00 -2.58 -14.71
N VAL A 160 9.32 -1.30 -14.77
CA VAL A 160 9.85 -0.60 -15.95
C VAL A 160 11.02 0.27 -15.50
N GLY A 161 12.25 -0.18 -15.74
CA GLY A 161 13.46 0.49 -15.26
C GLY A 161 13.48 0.61 -13.73
N ASP A 162 13.59 1.85 -13.25
CA ASP A 162 13.61 2.21 -11.82
C ASP A 162 12.23 2.54 -11.24
N ASN A 163 11.16 2.24 -11.98
CA ASN A 163 9.78 2.53 -11.60
C ASN A 163 8.90 1.29 -11.64
N TRP A 164 7.83 1.32 -10.85
CA TRP A 164 6.66 0.46 -11.04
C TRP A 164 5.68 1.15 -11.96
N ASN A 165 5.26 0.45 -13.01
CA ASN A 165 4.09 0.84 -13.79
C ASN A 165 2.86 0.12 -13.23
N VAL A 166 1.91 0.88 -12.69
CA VAL A 166 0.67 0.40 -12.08
C VAL A 166 -0.49 0.70 -13.02
N LYS A 167 -1.18 -0.33 -13.48
CA LYS A 167 -2.33 -0.22 -14.37
C LYS A 167 -3.62 -0.16 -13.57
N VAL A 168 -4.40 0.89 -13.78
CA VAL A 168 -5.68 1.14 -13.10
C VAL A 168 -6.79 1.29 -14.13
N ASP A 169 -7.91 0.63 -13.88
CA ASP A 169 -9.14 0.85 -14.63
C ASP A 169 -10.08 1.74 -13.82
N PHE A 170 -10.51 2.84 -14.42
CA PHE A 170 -11.59 3.69 -13.94
C PHE A 170 -12.89 3.31 -14.65
N ILE A 171 -13.99 3.25 -13.90
CA ILE A 171 -15.28 2.77 -14.39
C ILE A 171 -16.34 3.82 -14.04
N SER A 172 -17.09 4.28 -15.04
CA SER A 172 -18.22 5.19 -14.83
C SER A 172 -19.31 4.55 -13.96
N ARG A 173 -20.17 5.37 -13.36
CA ARG A 173 -21.26 4.89 -12.49
C ARG A 173 -22.22 3.92 -13.18
N ASP A 174 -22.49 4.14 -14.46
CA ASP A 174 -23.31 3.27 -15.31
C ASP A 174 -22.57 2.02 -15.82
N GLY A 175 -21.25 1.94 -15.63
CA GLY A 175 -20.40 0.86 -16.12
C GLY A 175 -20.13 0.88 -17.62
N GLU A 176 -20.66 1.86 -18.36
CA GLU A 176 -20.53 1.92 -19.82
C GLU A 176 -19.14 2.40 -20.27
N ILE A 177 -18.50 3.27 -19.48
CA ILE A 177 -17.21 3.84 -19.79
C ILE A 177 -16.16 3.25 -18.87
N LYS A 178 -15.16 2.65 -19.51
CA LYS A 178 -13.93 2.18 -18.89
C LYS A 178 -12.74 2.98 -19.44
N VAL A 179 -11.96 3.58 -18.55
CA VAL A 179 -10.71 4.28 -18.89
C VAL A 179 -9.55 3.59 -18.19
N THR A 180 -8.53 3.21 -18.93
CA THR A 180 -7.34 2.59 -18.34
C THR A 180 -6.20 3.59 -18.28
N LYS A 181 -5.70 3.88 -17.08
CA LYS A 181 -4.55 4.74 -16.85
C LYS A 181 -3.38 3.95 -16.28
N ASN A 182 -2.17 4.35 -16.66
CA ASN A 182 -0.95 3.84 -16.07
C ASN A 182 -0.34 4.91 -15.15
N TYR A 183 -0.06 4.53 -13.91
CA TYR A 183 0.66 5.35 -12.95
C TYR A 183 2.10 4.84 -12.82
N ARG A 184 3.06 5.75 -12.75
CA ARG A 184 4.44 5.40 -12.43
C ARG A 184 4.72 5.70 -10.96
N VAL A 185 5.33 4.74 -10.26
CA VAL A 185 5.72 4.88 -8.86
C VAL A 185 7.21 4.59 -8.73
N GLY A 186 7.97 5.51 -8.14
CA GLY A 186 9.41 5.33 -7.93
C GLY A 186 9.69 4.15 -7.00
N ILE A 187 10.64 3.28 -7.37
CA ILE A 187 11.01 2.11 -6.55
C ILE A 187 11.69 2.53 -5.24
N ASN A 188 12.42 3.63 -5.24
CA ASN A 188 13.26 4.02 -4.10
C ASN A 188 12.52 4.93 -3.09
N ASP A 189 11.61 5.77 -3.56
CA ASP A 189 10.94 6.79 -2.76
C ASP A 189 9.42 6.56 -2.60
N GLY A 190 8.84 5.62 -3.34
CA GLY A 190 7.42 5.28 -3.26
C GLY A 190 6.49 6.42 -3.62
N LYS A 191 6.94 7.36 -4.47
CA LYS A 191 6.12 8.49 -4.91
C LYS A 191 5.55 8.24 -6.29
N ILE A 192 4.32 8.69 -6.50
CA ILE A 192 3.73 8.76 -7.85
C ILE A 192 4.49 9.83 -8.62
N ILE A 193 5.04 9.43 -9.76
CA ILE A 193 5.70 10.33 -10.70
C ILE A 193 4.59 10.88 -11.59
N LYS A 194 4.30 12.17 -11.42
CA LYS A 194 3.35 12.89 -12.27
C LYS A 194 4.03 13.21 -13.59
N GLU A 195 3.45 12.74 -14.69
CA GLU A 195 3.91 13.04 -16.04
C GLU A 195 2.92 14.03 -16.67
N GLY A 196 3.40 15.21 -17.04
CA GLY A 196 2.61 16.22 -17.76
C GLY A 196 2.25 17.48 -16.98
N LYS A 197 1.32 18.24 -17.55
CA LYS A 197 0.82 19.50 -17.02
C LYS A 197 -0.45 19.24 -16.20
N ALA A 198 -0.51 19.80 -14.99
CA ALA A 198 -1.73 19.78 -14.19
C ALA A 198 -2.82 20.63 -14.87
N VAL A 199 -4.01 20.05 -15.02
CA VAL A 199 -5.19 20.67 -15.61
C VAL A 199 -6.38 20.53 -14.67
N LYS A 200 -7.05 21.65 -14.45
CA LYS A 200 -8.20 21.79 -13.55
C LYS A 200 -9.47 22.09 -14.32
N PHE A 201 -10.54 21.35 -14.01
CA PHE A 201 -11.87 21.55 -14.58
C PHE A 201 -12.83 21.98 -13.49
N SER A 202 -13.43 23.16 -13.66
CA SER A 202 -14.50 23.68 -12.80
C SER A 202 -15.83 23.55 -13.54
N VAL A 203 -16.67 22.62 -13.12
CA VAL A 203 -17.94 22.28 -13.76
C VAL A 203 -19.09 22.93 -13.02
N THR A 204 -19.89 23.71 -13.75
CA THR A 204 -21.05 24.42 -13.19
C THR A 204 -22.30 24.24 -14.04
N LYS A 205 -23.49 24.28 -13.46
CA LYS A 205 -24.79 24.33 -14.13
C LYS A 205 -25.52 25.59 -13.69
N SER A 206 -25.82 26.50 -14.62
CA SER A 206 -26.39 27.82 -14.30
C SER A 206 -25.60 28.54 -13.20
N LEU A 207 -24.28 28.56 -13.32
CA LEU A 207 -23.31 29.13 -12.37
C LEU A 207 -23.19 28.41 -11.01
N MET A 208 -23.96 27.36 -10.73
CA MET A 208 -23.82 26.56 -9.51
C MET A 208 -22.84 25.40 -9.75
N PRO A 209 -21.92 25.08 -8.82
CA PRO A 209 -21.04 23.93 -8.95
C PRO A 209 -21.84 22.62 -9.02
N ILE A 210 -21.38 21.69 -9.85
CA ILE A 210 -21.98 20.35 -9.92
C ILE A 210 -21.12 19.40 -9.10
N ASP A 211 -21.67 18.93 -7.99
CA ASP A 211 -21.06 17.88 -7.18
C ASP A 211 -21.15 16.52 -7.89
N ASP A 212 -20.09 15.71 -7.81
CA ASP A 212 -19.99 14.37 -8.40
C ASP A 212 -20.28 14.29 -9.92
N ALA A 213 -20.05 15.36 -10.67
CA ALA A 213 -20.07 15.32 -12.13
C ALA A 213 -18.96 14.39 -12.63
N GLU A 214 -19.29 13.43 -13.50
CA GLU A 214 -18.27 12.58 -14.11
C GLU A 214 -17.64 13.30 -15.29
N ILE A 215 -16.32 13.28 -15.35
CA ILE A 215 -15.52 13.97 -16.35
C ILE A 215 -14.63 12.94 -17.03
N ILE A 216 -14.76 12.80 -18.34
CA ILE A 216 -13.91 11.91 -19.14
C ILE A 216 -13.10 12.75 -20.11
N LEU A 217 -11.78 12.60 -20.06
CA LEU A 217 -10.85 13.30 -20.92
C LEU A 217 -10.46 12.39 -22.10
N PHE A 218 -10.48 12.95 -23.30
CA PHE A 218 -10.14 12.29 -24.54
C PHE A 218 -9.07 13.05 -25.32
N SER A 219 -8.30 12.32 -26.14
CA SER A 219 -7.44 12.87 -27.19
C SER A 219 -7.85 12.35 -28.55
N SER A 220 -7.67 13.16 -29.59
CA SER A 220 -7.75 12.71 -30.98
C SER A 220 -6.74 13.45 -31.84
N ASN A 221 -6.26 12.78 -32.88
CA ASN A 221 -5.49 13.44 -33.95
C ASN A 221 -6.41 14.19 -34.92
N SER A 222 -7.73 14.04 -34.79
CA SER A 222 -8.72 14.78 -35.57
C SER A 222 -9.37 15.86 -34.70
N GLY A 223 -9.52 17.07 -35.24
CA GLY A 223 -10.16 18.17 -34.52
C GLY A 223 -11.69 18.11 -34.50
N GLN A 224 -12.29 17.03 -35.01
CA GLN A 224 -13.72 16.88 -35.23
C GLN A 224 -14.42 16.30 -33.99
N THR A 225 -15.56 16.91 -33.62
CA THR A 225 -16.35 16.55 -32.43
C THR A 225 -17.33 15.39 -32.65
N GLN A 226 -17.54 14.93 -33.90
CA GLN A 226 -18.67 14.05 -34.26
C GLN A 226 -18.35 12.54 -34.29
N ASN A 227 -17.09 12.12 -34.33
CA ASN A 227 -16.71 10.71 -34.39
C ASN A 227 -15.99 10.27 -33.11
N SER A 228 -16.76 9.93 -32.07
CA SER A 228 -16.22 9.47 -30.78
C SER A 228 -15.50 8.10 -30.84
N TYR A 229 -15.61 7.37 -31.96
CA TYR A 229 -14.93 6.09 -32.17
C TYR A 229 -13.41 6.24 -32.31
N ASP A 230 -12.91 7.41 -32.73
CA ASP A 230 -11.48 7.67 -32.96
C ASP A 230 -10.81 8.38 -31.79
N TRP A 231 -11.49 8.46 -30.64
CA TRP A 231 -11.00 9.18 -29.46
C TRP A 231 -10.37 8.23 -28.46
N ASP A 232 -9.11 8.50 -28.14
CA ASP A 232 -8.39 7.80 -27.09
C ASP A 232 -8.82 8.36 -25.73
N LYS A 233 -9.35 7.49 -24.87
CA LYS A 233 -9.67 7.84 -23.49
C LYS A 233 -8.39 8.01 -22.69
N ILE A 234 -8.19 9.19 -22.11
CA ILE A 234 -6.99 9.55 -21.35
C ILE A 234 -7.22 9.34 -19.86
N ASP A 235 -8.31 9.92 -19.33
CA ASP A 235 -8.57 9.90 -17.89
C ASP A 235 -10.07 9.96 -17.57
N TYR A 236 -10.39 9.58 -16.34
CA TYR A 236 -11.73 9.67 -15.75
C TYR A 236 -11.65 10.27 -14.36
N MET A 237 -12.49 11.26 -14.10
CA MET A 237 -12.45 12.08 -12.90
C MET A 237 -13.89 12.32 -12.40
N LYS A 238 -14.03 12.70 -11.14
CA LYS A 238 -15.27 13.28 -10.61
C LYS A 238 -14.99 14.60 -9.94
N SER A 239 -15.91 15.55 -10.10
CA SER A 239 -15.83 16.82 -9.38
C SER A 239 -16.11 16.64 -7.89
N ASP A 240 -15.48 17.50 -7.09
CA ASP A 240 -15.75 17.66 -5.66
C ASP A 240 -17.00 18.52 -5.40
N GLU A 241 -17.28 18.81 -4.12
CA GLU A 241 -18.42 19.66 -3.73
C GLU A 241 -18.38 21.09 -4.29
N ASN A 242 -17.22 21.55 -4.76
CA ASN A 242 -17.03 22.85 -5.41
C ASN A 242 -17.12 22.76 -6.94
N GLY A 243 -17.46 21.60 -7.48
CA GLY A 243 -17.51 21.36 -8.92
C GLY A 243 -16.13 21.22 -9.55
N VAL A 244 -15.08 20.97 -8.77
CA VAL A 244 -13.69 20.97 -9.25
C VAL A 244 -13.15 19.55 -9.38
N ALA A 245 -12.46 19.28 -10.49
CA ALA A 245 -11.69 18.06 -10.68
C ALA A 245 -10.32 18.37 -11.30
N GLU A 246 -9.29 17.60 -10.94
CA GLU A 246 -7.92 17.81 -11.40
C GLU A 246 -7.30 16.55 -11.99
N THR A 247 -6.50 16.72 -13.03
CA THR A 247 -5.71 15.64 -13.65
C THR A 247 -4.38 16.16 -14.16
N ASP A 248 -3.44 15.25 -14.40
CA ASP A 248 -2.17 15.54 -15.05
C ASP A 248 -2.24 14.97 -16.49
N ILE A 249 -1.95 15.81 -17.49
CA ILE A 249 -2.04 15.47 -18.92
C ILE A 249 -0.67 15.63 -19.57
N ASP A 250 -0.22 14.59 -20.28
CA ASP A 250 0.92 14.68 -21.19
C ASP A 250 0.46 15.34 -22.50
N ILE A 251 0.82 16.62 -22.69
CA ILE A 251 0.40 17.42 -23.84
C ILE A 251 1.28 17.05 -25.04
N LYS A 252 0.64 16.60 -26.12
CA LYS A 252 1.31 16.23 -27.37
C LYS A 252 1.02 17.24 -28.46
N ASP A 253 2.02 17.49 -29.30
CA ASP A 253 1.87 18.33 -30.48
C ASP A 253 0.88 17.69 -31.47
N ASN A 254 0.05 18.52 -32.12
CA ASN A 254 -0.96 18.10 -33.10
C ASN A 254 -2.03 17.13 -32.58
N VAL A 255 -2.32 17.17 -31.26
CA VAL A 255 -3.39 16.41 -30.64
C VAL A 255 -4.46 17.36 -30.11
N TYR A 256 -5.71 17.09 -30.47
CA TYR A 256 -6.88 17.77 -29.97
C TYR A 256 -7.39 17.07 -28.72
N TYR A 257 -7.83 17.84 -27.73
CA TYR A 257 -8.35 17.30 -26.48
C TYR A 257 -9.82 17.66 -26.29
N PHE A 258 -10.57 16.70 -25.78
CA PHE A 258 -12.01 16.82 -25.56
C PHE A 258 -12.36 16.36 -24.16
N VAL A 259 -13.37 16.97 -23.56
CA VAL A 259 -13.94 16.57 -22.28
C VAL A 259 -15.40 16.21 -22.49
N GLN A 260 -15.78 15.04 -21.97
CA GLN A 260 -17.18 14.68 -21.76
C GLN A 260 -17.55 14.94 -20.31
N ILE A 261 -18.64 15.67 -20.09
CA ILE A 261 -19.26 15.83 -18.77
C ILE A 261 -20.53 14.98 -18.75
N LYS A 262 -20.65 14.14 -17.72
CA LYS A 262 -21.83 13.33 -17.41
C LYS A 262 -22.47 13.81 -16.10
N ASP A 263 -23.65 14.42 -16.19
CA ASP A 263 -24.48 14.79 -15.03
C ASP A 263 -25.54 13.70 -14.77
N CYS A 264 -25.28 12.89 -13.75
CA CYS A 264 -26.13 11.77 -13.33
C CYS A 264 -27.13 12.12 -12.22
N SER A 265 -27.38 13.40 -11.93
CA SER A 265 -28.35 13.82 -10.91
C SER A 265 -29.80 13.44 -11.25
N LEU A 266 -30.17 13.41 -12.54
CA LEU A 266 -31.53 13.10 -12.99
C LEU A 266 -31.59 12.04 -14.11
N ALA A 267 -30.78 12.19 -15.17
CA ALA A 267 -30.94 11.38 -16.40
C ALA A 267 -29.61 10.94 -17.06
N CYS A 268 -28.47 11.05 -16.36
CA CYS A 268 -27.14 10.69 -16.88
C CYS A 268 -26.90 11.14 -18.33
N GLN A 269 -27.02 12.44 -18.58
CA GLN A 269 -26.79 13.01 -19.91
C GLN A 269 -25.30 13.34 -20.09
N SER A 270 -24.81 13.13 -21.31
CA SER A 270 -23.43 13.42 -21.70
C SER A 270 -23.36 14.64 -22.60
N VAL A 271 -22.45 15.57 -22.31
CA VAL A 271 -22.14 16.69 -23.20
C VAL A 271 -20.63 16.71 -23.45
N TYR A 272 -20.25 16.95 -24.70
CA TYR A 272 -18.87 16.97 -25.15
C TYR A 272 -18.39 18.40 -25.42
N TYR A 273 -17.15 18.65 -25.06
CA TYR A 273 -16.52 19.96 -25.04
C TYR A 273 -15.13 19.84 -25.66
N LYS A 274 -14.82 20.67 -26.67
CA LYS A 274 -13.46 20.76 -27.21
C LYS A 274 -12.65 21.73 -26.36
N LEU A 275 -11.47 21.30 -25.89
CA LEU A 275 -10.57 22.18 -25.15
C LEU A 275 -9.83 23.11 -26.13
N GLY A 276 -9.59 24.34 -25.67
CA GLY A 276 -8.83 25.34 -26.42
C GLY A 276 -7.40 24.92 -26.75
N GLU A 277 -6.86 25.49 -27.83
CA GLU A 277 -5.47 25.33 -28.24
C GLU A 277 -4.71 26.66 -28.07
N PRO A 278 -3.62 26.70 -27.29
CA PRO A 278 -3.00 25.60 -26.54
C PRO A 278 -3.77 25.22 -25.26
N ILE A 279 -3.49 24.01 -24.71
CA ILE A 279 -4.08 23.59 -23.44
C ILE A 279 -3.71 24.56 -22.31
N LYS A 280 -4.74 25.12 -21.67
CA LYS A 280 -4.64 25.96 -20.47
C LYS A 280 -4.55 25.08 -19.22
N GLY A 281 -4.06 25.65 -18.12
CA GLY A 281 -4.00 24.95 -16.82
C GLY A 281 -5.36 24.84 -16.14
N GLU A 282 -6.30 25.72 -16.49
CA GLU A 282 -7.61 25.79 -15.85
C GLU A 282 -8.71 26.00 -16.89
N TYR A 283 -9.84 25.34 -16.69
CA TYR A 283 -11.03 25.43 -17.53
C TYR A 283 -12.27 25.58 -16.65
N ARG A 284 -13.21 26.41 -17.08
CA ARG A 284 -14.57 26.46 -16.52
C ARG A 284 -15.54 25.94 -17.56
N ILE A 285 -16.26 24.89 -17.22
CA ILE A 285 -17.23 24.25 -18.10
C ILE A 285 -18.62 24.53 -17.54
N GLU A 286 -19.38 25.35 -18.25
CA GLU A 286 -20.81 25.50 -17.98
C GLU A 286 -21.55 24.35 -18.65
N TYR A 287 -21.95 23.36 -17.84
CA TYR A 287 -22.77 22.25 -18.27
C TYR A 287 -24.14 22.75 -18.69
N ASN A 288 -24.37 22.72 -20.00
CA ASN A 288 -25.68 22.97 -20.58
C ASN A 288 -26.06 21.79 -21.47
N PRO A 289 -27.08 20.98 -21.12
CA PRO A 289 -27.50 19.84 -21.94
C PRO A 289 -28.06 20.26 -23.32
N LEU A 290 -28.29 21.56 -23.54
CA LEU A 290 -28.80 22.13 -24.80
C LEU A 290 -27.74 22.92 -25.58
N GLN A 291 -26.53 23.15 -25.05
CA GLN A 291 -25.48 23.94 -25.71
C GLN A 291 -24.11 23.26 -25.60
N TYR A 292 -23.37 23.21 -26.72
CA TYR A 292 -22.10 22.47 -26.85
C TYR A 292 -20.83 23.33 -26.67
N ASN A 293 -20.93 24.51 -26.06
CA ASN A 293 -19.83 25.47 -26.04
C ASN A 293 -19.06 25.45 -24.71
N VAL A 294 -17.72 25.42 -24.79
CA VAL A 294 -16.83 25.70 -23.66
C VAL A 294 -16.67 27.21 -23.52
N VAL A 295 -16.84 27.74 -22.33
CA VAL A 295 -16.41 29.10 -22.00
C VAL A 295 -15.00 29.01 -21.45
N GLU A 296 -14.00 29.30 -22.28
CA GLU A 296 -12.63 29.43 -21.79
C GLU A 296 -12.50 30.63 -20.84
N ILE A 297 -11.72 30.48 -19.76
CA ILE A 297 -11.24 31.60 -18.93
C ILE A 297 -9.87 32.03 -19.45
#